data_AF-A0A2V8V4G7-F1
#
_entry.id   AF-A0A2V8V4G7-F1
#
_cell.length_a   1.000
_cell.length_b   1.000
_cell.length_c   1.000
_cell.angle_alpha   90.00
_cell.angle_beta   90.00
_cell.angle_gamma   90.00
#
_symmetry.space_group_name_H-M   'P 1'
#
loop_
_entity.id
_entity.type
_entity.pdbx_description
1 polymer ?
#
loop_
_entity_poly.entity_id
_entity_poly.type
_entity_poly.pdbx_seq_one_letter_code
_entity_poly.pdbx_strand_id
1 'polypeptide(L)'
;MFDHKVIPDAKVMLLAAVLASGILVTPPGAQSAARVEKPSVAAAPTRYQANRFSRRAGLYYGLVWGVDSLGLKAVESGEIIRFTYRVLDAEKAKALNSKKSEPFLIDPQARVKLVIPSLEKIGQLRQ
;
A
#
# COMPACT_ATOMS: atom_id res chain seq x y z
N MET A 1 -50.64 30.79 27.90
CA MET A 1 -51.96 31.02 28.50
C MET A 1 -52.44 29.69 29.09
N PHE A 2 -52.28 29.34 30.36
CA PHE A 2 -51.54 29.82 31.55
C PHE A 2 -51.12 28.53 32.29
N ASP A 3 -49.85 28.31 32.59
CA ASP A 3 -49.21 28.48 33.91
C ASP A 3 -49.91 27.80 35.10
N HIS A 4 -49.19 26.93 35.82
CA HIS A 4 -48.83 27.12 37.23
C HIS A 4 -47.48 26.44 37.57
N LYS A 5 -46.66 27.20 38.30
CA LYS A 5 -45.29 27.03 38.82
C LYS A 5 -45.37 26.28 40.18
N VAL A 6 -44.38 25.55 40.75
CA VAL A 6 -43.17 25.91 41.55
C VAL A 6 -42.65 24.54 42.12
N ILE A 7 -41.46 23.95 41.85
CA ILE A 7 -40.05 24.18 42.30
C ILE A 7 -39.81 23.94 43.82
N PRO A 8 -38.67 23.38 44.34
CA PRO A 8 -37.71 22.38 43.83
C PRO A 8 -36.95 21.52 44.93
N ASP A 9 -35.94 20.75 44.47
CA ASP A 9 -34.58 20.51 45.02
C ASP A 9 -34.32 20.05 46.48
N ALA A 10 -33.55 18.95 46.62
CA ALA A 10 -32.44 18.76 47.58
C ALA A 10 -31.97 17.29 47.54
N LYS A 11 -30.78 17.02 46.99
CA LYS A 11 -29.51 16.91 47.75
C LYS A 11 -29.55 15.82 48.84
N VAL A 12 -28.87 14.70 48.60
CA VAL A 12 -27.44 14.50 48.92
C VAL A 12 -27.29 13.75 50.26
N MET A 13 -26.77 12.53 50.11
CA MET A 13 -25.75 11.86 50.91
C MET A 13 -25.97 11.58 52.41
N LEU A 14 -25.39 10.42 52.77
CA LEU A 14 -24.53 10.18 53.93
C LEU A 14 -25.21 9.88 55.27
N LEU A 15 -25.22 8.60 55.65
CA LEU A 15 -24.51 7.98 56.79
C LEU A 15 -25.13 6.60 57.03
N ALA A 16 -24.41 5.49 56.77
CA ALA A 16 -23.48 4.83 57.69
C ALA A 16 -24.13 3.75 58.57
N ALA A 17 -23.35 2.67 58.72
CA ALA A 17 -23.40 1.59 59.71
C ALA A 17 -24.08 0.28 59.26
N VAL A 18 -23.30 -0.78 58.96
CA VAL A 18 -22.88 -1.88 59.89
C VAL A 18 -23.75 -3.12 59.56
N LEU A 19 -23.31 -4.37 59.35
CA LEU A 19 -22.05 -5.08 59.56
C LEU A 19 -22.03 -6.37 58.69
N ALA A 20 -20.84 -6.74 58.21
CA ALA A 20 -20.30 -8.10 58.01
C ALA A 20 -21.20 -9.28 57.57
N SER A 21 -20.81 -9.88 56.43
CA SER A 21 -20.52 -11.32 56.22
C SER A 21 -21.11 -11.86 54.91
N GLY A 22 -20.30 -12.63 54.15
CA GLY A 22 -20.82 -13.49 53.09
C GLY A 22 -20.01 -13.55 51.79
N ILE A 23 -18.78 -14.08 51.88
CA ILE A 23 -18.13 -15.00 50.92
C ILE A 23 -18.21 -14.65 49.41
N LEU A 24 -17.05 -14.30 48.85
CA LEU A 24 -16.79 -14.29 47.40
C LEU A 24 -17.15 -15.66 46.78
N VAL A 25 -18.08 -15.66 45.83
CA VAL A 25 -18.20 -16.74 44.84
C VAL A 25 -17.89 -16.13 43.48
N THR A 26 -16.63 -16.27 43.04
CA THR A 26 -16.24 -16.09 41.64
C THR A 26 -16.85 -17.23 40.81
N PRO A 27 -17.68 -16.96 39.79
CA PRO A 27 -18.03 -18.00 38.83
C PRO A 27 -16.76 -18.37 38.05
N PRO A 28 -16.49 -19.67 37.80
CA PRO A 28 -15.38 -20.06 36.95
C PRO A 28 -15.63 -19.47 35.55
N GLY A 29 -14.65 -18.74 35.03
CA GLY A 29 -14.70 -18.19 33.69
C GLY A 29 -15.01 -19.30 32.70
N ALA A 30 -16.07 -19.11 31.91
CA ALA A 30 -16.35 -19.94 30.76
C ALA A 30 -15.16 -19.84 29.79
N GLN A 31 -14.28 -20.83 29.84
CA GLN A 31 -13.25 -21.01 28.82
C GLN A 31 -13.98 -21.31 27.52
N SER A 32 -14.09 -20.29 26.67
CA SER A 32 -14.53 -20.48 25.29
C SER A 32 -13.66 -21.58 24.70
N ALA A 33 -14.28 -22.70 24.35
CA ALA A 33 -13.58 -23.81 23.69
C ALA A 33 -12.76 -23.23 22.55
N ALA A 34 -11.46 -23.49 22.57
CA ALA A 34 -10.55 -23.07 21.52
C ALA A 34 -11.14 -23.53 20.19
N ARG A 35 -11.47 -22.56 19.32
CA ARG A 35 -11.87 -22.87 17.96
C ARG A 35 -10.69 -23.60 17.35
N VAL A 36 -10.84 -24.89 17.09
CA VAL A 36 -9.89 -25.65 16.29
C VAL A 36 -9.92 -25.00 14.92
N GLU A 37 -8.96 -24.11 14.68
CA GLU A 37 -8.69 -23.59 13.36
C GLU A 37 -8.27 -24.80 12.52
N LYS A 38 -9.16 -25.23 11.62
CA LYS A 38 -8.78 -26.15 10.55
C LYS A 38 -7.56 -25.56 9.87
N PRO A 39 -6.48 -26.35 9.64
CA PRO A 39 -5.31 -25.82 8.94
C PRO A 39 -5.79 -25.25 7.61
N SER A 40 -5.64 -23.93 7.47
CA SER A 40 -5.76 -23.25 6.20
C SER A 40 -4.73 -23.91 5.30
N VAL A 41 -5.19 -24.76 4.38
CA VAL A 41 -4.32 -25.36 3.37
C VAL A 41 -3.75 -24.18 2.60
N ALA A 42 -2.46 -23.90 2.82
CA ALA A 42 -1.74 -22.86 2.13
C ALA A 42 -2.01 -23.02 0.62
N ALA A 43 -2.70 -22.03 0.04
CA ALA A 43 -3.00 -22.04 -1.37
C ALA A 43 -1.67 -22.25 -2.13
N ALA A 44 -1.59 -23.32 -2.93
CA ALA A 44 -0.43 -23.56 -3.76
C ALA A 44 -0.16 -22.29 -4.60
N PRO A 45 1.09 -21.81 -4.68
CA PRO A 45 1.36 -20.54 -5.34
C PRO A 45 0.93 -20.65 -6.80
N THR A 46 -0.16 -19.97 -7.15
CA THR A 46 -0.69 -19.95 -8.51
C THR A 46 0.30 -19.16 -9.35
N ARG A 47 1.29 -19.84 -9.93
CA ARG A 47 2.25 -19.23 -10.87
C ARG A 47 1.68 -19.25 -12.29
N TYR A 48 0.44 -18.78 -12.46
CA TYR A 48 0.01 -18.26 -13.74
C TYR A 48 -0.11 -16.75 -13.61
N GLN A 49 1.02 -16.08 -13.77
CA GLN A 49 1.04 -14.65 -14.05
C GLN A 49 0.62 -14.54 -15.52
N ALA A 50 -0.68 -14.28 -15.77
CA ALA A 50 -1.12 -13.89 -17.10
C ALA A 50 -0.15 -12.81 -17.58
N ASN A 51 0.43 -13.00 -18.77
CA ASN A 51 1.38 -12.03 -19.29
C ASN A 51 0.70 -10.66 -19.27
N ARG A 52 1.16 -9.78 -18.37
CA ARG A 52 0.63 -8.41 -18.22
C ARG A 52 0.78 -7.62 -19.52
N PHE A 53 1.61 -8.13 -20.43
CA PHE A 53 1.89 -7.58 -21.73
C PHE A 53 1.22 -8.40 -22.84
N SER A 54 0.41 -7.76 -23.67
CA SER A 54 -0.22 -8.47 -24.80
C SER A 54 0.84 -8.91 -25.81
N ARG A 55 0.64 -10.08 -26.44
CA ARG A 55 1.54 -10.57 -27.50
C ARG A 55 1.66 -9.57 -28.66
N ARG A 56 0.57 -8.88 -28.99
CA ARG A 56 0.52 -7.83 -30.01
C ARG A 56 1.42 -6.65 -29.65
N ALA A 57 1.41 -6.22 -28.39
CA ALA A 57 2.29 -5.17 -27.91
C ALA A 57 3.76 -5.59 -28.08
N GLY A 58 4.13 -6.81 -27.68
CA GLY A 58 5.49 -7.34 -27.87
C GLY A 58 5.95 -7.27 -29.33
N LEU A 59 5.11 -7.73 -30.27
CA LEU A 59 5.40 -7.64 -31.71
C LEU A 59 5.54 -6.20 -32.19
N TYR A 60 4.66 -5.30 -31.76
CA TYR A 60 4.69 -3.89 -32.13
C TYR A 60 5.99 -3.22 -31.68
N TYR A 61 6.39 -3.37 -30.41
CA TYR A 61 7.61 -2.75 -29.91
C TYR A 61 8.87 -3.39 -30.50
N GLY A 62 8.86 -4.69 -30.77
CA GLY A 62 9.94 -5.34 -31.51
C GLY A 62 10.11 -4.78 -32.91
N LEU A 63 9.01 -4.58 -33.64
CA LEU A 63 9.03 -4.10 -35.03
C LEU A 63 9.37 -2.62 -35.17
N VAL A 64 8.73 -1.77 -34.36
CA VAL A 64 8.82 -0.31 -34.47
C VAL A 64 10.01 0.25 -33.70
N TRP A 65 10.28 -0.29 -32.51
CA TRP A 65 11.30 0.25 -31.60
C TRP A 65 12.54 -0.64 -31.48
N GLY A 66 12.52 -1.86 -32.03
CA GLY A 66 13.65 -2.79 -31.97
C GLY A 66 13.92 -3.32 -30.57
N VAL A 67 12.91 -3.39 -29.70
CA VAL A 67 13.06 -3.83 -28.31
C VAL A 67 12.00 -4.83 -27.87
N ASP A 68 12.36 -5.68 -26.90
CA ASP A 68 11.47 -6.68 -26.28
C ASP A 68 11.73 -6.76 -24.77
N SER A 69 11.00 -7.64 -24.07
CA SER A 69 11.13 -7.92 -22.64
C SER A 69 11.06 -6.65 -21.79
N LEU A 70 10.11 -5.77 -22.12
CA LEU A 70 9.88 -4.53 -21.39
C LEU A 70 9.46 -4.84 -19.95
N GLY A 71 10.16 -4.24 -18.99
CA GLY A 71 9.94 -4.44 -17.57
C GLY A 71 9.98 -3.11 -16.82
N LEU A 72 9.08 -2.98 -15.85
CA LEU A 72 9.06 -1.88 -14.90
C LEU A 72 9.09 -2.45 -13.49
N LYS A 73 10.00 -1.93 -12.67
CA LYS A 73 10.10 -2.28 -11.25
C LYS A 73 10.34 -1.03 -10.42
N ALA A 74 9.60 -0.88 -9.33
CA ALA A 74 9.96 0.06 -8.28
C ALA A 74 11.18 -0.47 -7.50
N VAL A 75 12.13 0.40 -7.23
CA VAL A 75 13.38 0.13 -6.50
C VAL A 75 13.57 1.25 -5.47
N GLU A 76 14.49 1.08 -4.52
CA GLU A 76 14.79 2.08 -3.48
C GLU A 76 13.52 2.53 -2.74
N SER A 77 12.78 1.56 -2.19
CA SER A 77 11.53 1.80 -1.48
C SER A 77 10.43 2.52 -2.29
N GLY A 78 10.54 2.54 -3.63
CA GLY A 78 9.56 3.19 -4.51
C GLY A 78 9.95 4.58 -4.98
N GLU A 79 11.11 5.09 -4.57
CA GLU A 79 11.63 6.38 -5.04
C GLU A 79 12.14 6.31 -6.48
N ILE A 80 12.61 5.14 -6.92
CA ILE A 80 13.14 4.94 -8.26
C ILE A 80 12.32 3.92 -9.03
N ILE A 81 11.98 4.25 -10.28
CA ILE A 81 11.42 3.29 -11.23
C ILE A 81 12.50 2.83 -12.18
N ARG A 82 12.84 1.54 -12.11
CA ARG A 82 13.74 0.88 -13.05
C ARG A 82 12.96 0.40 -14.26
N PHE A 83 13.29 0.95 -15.42
CA PHE A 83 12.83 0.49 -16.72
C PHE A 83 13.91 -0.40 -17.36
N THR A 84 13.54 -1.62 -17.75
CA THR A 84 14.44 -2.59 -18.38
C THR A 84 13.87 -3.04 -19.72
N TYR A 85 14.74 -3.26 -20.71
CA TYR A 85 14.37 -3.78 -22.01
C TYR A 85 15.55 -4.53 -22.65
N ARG A 86 15.26 -5.38 -23.63
CA ARG A 86 16.24 -6.07 -24.46
C ARG A 86 16.25 -5.45 -25.85
N VAL A 87 17.43 -5.08 -26.35
CA VAL A 87 17.60 -4.62 -27.73
C VAL A 87 17.61 -5.82 -28.68
N LEU A 88 16.75 -5.76 -29.70
CA LEU A 88 16.71 -6.68 -30.84
C LEU A 88 17.39 -6.05 -32.07
N ASP A 89 17.18 -4.75 -32.29
CA ASP A 89 17.71 -3.99 -33.41
C ASP A 89 18.30 -2.66 -32.90
N ALA A 90 19.62 -2.51 -33.08
CA ALA A 90 20.36 -1.37 -32.54
C ALA A 90 20.05 -0.05 -33.26
N GLU A 91 19.74 -0.09 -34.56
CA GLU A 91 19.44 1.13 -35.32
C GLU A 91 18.10 1.72 -34.87
N LYS A 92 17.08 0.86 -34.71
CA LYS A 92 15.76 1.27 -34.23
C LYS A 92 15.77 1.70 -32.77
N ALA A 93 16.50 0.98 -31.92
CA ALA A 93 16.57 1.27 -30.49
C ALA A 93 17.43 2.51 -30.15
N LYS A 94 18.15 3.08 -31.13
CA LYS A 94 19.03 4.24 -30.93
C LYS A 94 18.30 5.43 -30.28
N ALA A 95 17.02 5.62 -30.60
CA ALA A 95 16.20 6.66 -30.02
C ALA A 95 16.03 6.52 -28.49
N LEU A 96 15.93 5.27 -27.99
CA LEU A 96 15.74 4.99 -26.55
C LEU A 96 17.00 5.20 -25.72
N ASN A 97 18.18 5.16 -26.34
CA ASN A 97 19.48 5.37 -25.69
C ASN A 97 20.07 6.78 -25.91
N SER A 98 19.35 7.64 -26.63
CA SER A 98 19.83 8.99 -26.89
C SER A 98 19.81 9.82 -25.61
N LYS A 99 20.95 10.42 -25.24
CA LYS A 99 21.02 11.35 -24.10
C LYS A 99 20.16 12.61 -24.29
N LYS A 100 19.68 12.86 -25.50
CA LYS A 100 18.81 14.00 -25.82
C LYS A 100 17.34 13.75 -25.49
N SER A 101 16.92 12.48 -25.35
CA SER A 101 15.56 12.14 -24.95
C SER A 101 15.50 12.08 -23.43
N GLU A 102 14.92 13.11 -22.82
CA GLU A 102 14.69 13.12 -21.38
C GLU A 102 13.54 12.18 -21.00
N PRO A 103 13.78 11.17 -20.15
CA PRO A 103 12.73 10.28 -19.68
C PRO A 103 11.81 11.01 -18.70
N PHE A 104 10.52 10.70 -18.78
CA PHE A 104 9.51 11.20 -17.87
C PHE A 104 8.41 10.15 -17.65
N LEU A 105 7.71 10.26 -16.54
CA LEU A 105 6.55 9.46 -16.20
C LEU A 105 5.31 10.35 -16.29
N ILE A 106 4.25 9.81 -16.86
CA ILE A 106 2.92 10.44 -16.83
C ILE A 106 2.12 9.70 -15.77
N ASP A 107 1.54 10.44 -14.83
CA ASP A 107 0.46 9.93 -13.99
C ASP A 107 -0.87 10.41 -14.58
N PRO A 108 -1.67 9.51 -15.20
CA PRO A 108 -2.96 9.88 -15.78
C PRO A 108 -3.97 10.36 -14.75
N GLN A 109 -3.91 9.88 -13.50
CA GLN A 109 -4.86 10.23 -12.44
C GLN A 109 -4.60 11.64 -11.93
N ALA A 110 -3.34 11.92 -11.59
CA ALA A 110 -2.93 13.24 -11.14
C ALA A 110 -2.76 14.25 -12.30
N ARG A 111 -2.75 13.77 -13.56
CA ARG A 111 -2.47 14.56 -14.78
C ARG A 111 -1.15 15.33 -14.71
N VAL A 112 -0.13 14.73 -14.09
CA VAL A 112 1.20 15.33 -13.96
C VAL A 112 2.24 14.57 -14.78
N LYS A 113 3.28 15.30 -15.19
CA LYS A 113 4.48 14.76 -15.84
C LYS A 113 5.63 14.84 -14.83
N LEU A 114 6.12 13.70 -14.39
CA LEU A 114 7.25 13.59 -13.46
C LEU A 114 8.52 13.39 -14.29
N VAL A 115 9.43 14.35 -14.24
CA VAL A 115 10.75 14.25 -14.88
C VAL A 115 11.72 13.64 -13.88
N ILE A 116 12.69 12.86 -14.36
CA ILE A 116 13.76 12.34 -13.49
C ILE A 116 14.58 13.54 -12.99
N PRO A 117 14.66 13.78 -11.66
CA PRO A 117 15.46 14.86 -11.14
C PRO A 117 16.94 14.58 -11.43
N SER A 118 17.60 15.49 -12.16
CA SER A 118 19.06 15.49 -12.25
C SER A 118 19.62 15.95 -10.90
N LEU A 119 20.32 15.07 -10.19
CA LEU A 119 21.10 15.48 -9.04
C LEU A 119 22.15 16.48 -9.53
N GLU A 120 22.07 17.74 -9.07
CA GLU A 120 23.19 18.66 -9.20
C GLU A 120 24.42 17.96 -8.61
N LYS A 121 25.54 18.02 -9.33
CA LYS A 121 26.79 17.31 -9.01
C LYS A 121 26.97 17.25 -7.50
N ILE A 122 26.84 16.06 -6.92
CA ILE A 122 27.41 15.80 -5.60
C ILE A 122 28.85 16.31 -5.67
N GLY A 123 29.17 17.37 -4.92
CA GLY A 123 30.53 17.92 -4.87
C GLY A 123 31.53 16.83 -4.48
N GLN A 124 32.82 17.12 -4.60
CA GLN A 124 33.95 16.21 -4.27
C GLN A 124 33.89 15.51 -2.89
N LEU A 125 32.90 15.83 -2.05
CA LEU A 125 32.68 15.32 -0.70
C LEU A 125 31.76 14.07 -0.64
N ARG A 126 31.78 13.22 -1.67
CA ARG A 126 31.46 11.80 -1.52
C ARG A 126 32.69 10.99 -1.94
N GLN A 127 33.61 10.81 -0.99
CA GLN A 127 34.47 9.63 -0.93
C GLN A 127 33.65 8.43 -0.47
#